data_AF-A0A969BGJ8-F1
#
_entry.id   AF-A0A969BGJ8-F1
#
_cell.length_a   1.000
_cell.length_b   1.000
_cell.length_c   1.000
_cell.angle_alpha   90.00
_cell.angle_beta   90.00
_cell.angle_gamma   90.00
#
_symmetry.space_group_name_H-M   'P 1'
#
loop_
_entity.id
_entity.type
_entity.pdbx_description
1 polymer ?
#
loop_
_entity_poly.entity_id
_entity_poly.type
_entity_poly.pdbx_seq_one_letter_code
_entity_poly.pdbx_strand_id
1 'polypeptide(L)'
;MTQPERESMNFRLPKPLAEALRKAASPQPGKTATDIVIRGLLHELGNIQGIEVCNYVRLQKVESELQQLRSSINERDNTPTDSRTEEKFVALELRVAKLEGALGAIQNNNFGASNNRRTYKSSGNPYNQSGRPAQLEALDEQKLALRLNVNIPTLQEKHATLDKHEFEEWSKNRDRGKYTWQFNEKDGLYHPVK
;
A
#
# COMPACT_ATOMS: atom_id res chain seq x y z
N MET A 1 -46.63 -15.07 9.14
CA MET A 1 -46.38 -13.73 8.58
C MET A 1 -47.60 -12.89 8.92
N THR A 2 -47.46 -11.96 9.85
CA THR A 2 -48.52 -11.01 10.21
C THR A 2 -48.77 -10.11 9.02
N GLN A 3 -50.01 -10.08 8.51
CA GLN A 3 -50.37 -9.14 7.47
C GLN A 3 -50.20 -7.72 8.02
N PRO A 4 -49.51 -6.81 7.30
CA PRO A 4 -49.41 -5.43 7.75
C PRO A 4 -50.81 -4.82 7.78
N GLU A 5 -51.08 -4.03 8.82
CA GLU A 5 -52.27 -3.20 8.91
C GLU A 5 -52.32 -2.27 7.68
N ARG A 6 -53.49 -2.19 7.04
CA ARG A 6 -53.67 -1.44 5.79
C ARG A 6 -54.53 -0.21 6.05
N GLU A 7 -53.95 0.96 5.87
CA GLU A 7 -54.66 2.23 5.90
C GLU A 7 -54.98 2.69 4.46
N SER A 8 -56.20 3.17 4.23
CA SER A 8 -56.63 3.69 2.93
C SER A 8 -56.28 5.16 2.78
N MET A 9 -55.44 5.50 1.79
CA MET A 9 -55.19 6.88 1.37
C MET A 9 -55.96 7.22 0.09
N ASN A 10 -56.61 8.39 0.05
CA ASN A 10 -57.36 8.85 -1.12
C ASN A 10 -56.44 9.55 -2.15
N PHE A 11 -55.95 8.81 -3.14
CA PHE A 11 -55.19 9.37 -4.26
C PHE A 11 -56.02 9.37 -5.56
N ARG A 12 -55.98 10.47 -6.32
CA ARG A 12 -56.55 10.52 -7.68
C ARG A 12 -55.44 10.25 -8.69
N LEU A 13 -55.63 9.25 -9.55
CA LEU A 13 -54.71 8.96 -10.65
C LEU A 13 -55.21 9.60 -11.96
N PRO A 14 -54.30 10.06 -12.84
CA PRO A 14 -54.65 10.38 -14.22
C PRO A 14 -55.36 9.20 -14.90
N LYS A 15 -56.40 9.48 -15.69
CA LYS A 15 -57.18 8.44 -16.41
C LYS A 15 -56.29 7.45 -17.21
N PRO A 16 -55.26 7.90 -17.95
CA PRO A 16 -54.39 6.99 -18.71
C PRO A 16 -53.62 6.01 -17.81
N LEU A 17 -53.19 6.48 -16.64
CA LEU A 17 -52.45 5.66 -15.68
C LEU A 17 -53.36 4.62 -15.02
N ALA A 18 -54.59 4.99 -14.70
CA ALA A 18 -55.59 4.07 -14.16
C ALA A 18 -55.95 2.96 -15.18
N GLU A 19 -56.06 3.29 -16.46
CA GLU A 19 -56.28 2.31 -17.53
C GLU A 19 -55.09 1.37 -17.69
N ALA A 20 -53.85 1.90 -17.68
CA ALA A 20 -52.64 1.10 -17.75
C ALA A 20 -52.50 0.12 -16.57
N LEU A 21 -52.80 0.57 -15.34
CA LEU A 21 -52.80 -0.27 -14.15
C LEU A 21 -53.84 -1.40 -14.23
N ARG A 22 -55.06 -1.08 -14.67
CA ARG A 22 -56.12 -2.10 -14.86
C ARG A 22 -55.72 -3.14 -15.90
N LYS A 23 -55.08 -2.71 -17.00
CA LYS A 23 -54.58 -3.61 -18.04
C LYS A 23 -53.46 -4.51 -17.51
N ALA A 24 -52.54 -3.96 -16.73
CA ALA A 24 -51.42 -4.70 -16.14
C ALA A 24 -51.85 -5.69 -15.03
N ALA A 25 -52.99 -5.44 -14.39
CA ALA A 25 -53.55 -6.27 -13.31
C ALA A 25 -54.42 -7.46 -13.79
N SER A 26 -54.49 -7.74 -15.09
CA SER A 26 -55.34 -8.78 -15.68
C SER A 26 -54.72 -10.19 -15.61
N PRO A 27 -55.52 -11.27 -15.78
CA PRO A 27 -56.09 -12.13 -14.74
C PRO A 27 -55.09 -13.12 -14.13
N GLN A 28 -53.90 -12.67 -13.75
CA GLN A 28 -52.94 -13.53 -13.04
C GLN A 28 -53.24 -13.52 -11.53
N PRO A 29 -53.44 -14.68 -10.88
CA PRO A 29 -53.66 -14.73 -9.43
C PRO A 29 -52.42 -14.16 -8.71
N GLY A 30 -52.62 -13.08 -7.94
CA GLY A 30 -51.56 -12.42 -7.16
C GLY A 30 -50.92 -11.18 -7.78
N LYS A 31 -51.46 -10.64 -8.89
CA LYS A 31 -51.05 -9.34 -9.44
C LYS A 31 -52.24 -8.38 -9.49
N THR A 32 -52.65 -7.88 -8.32
CA THR A 32 -53.69 -6.84 -8.27
C THR A 32 -53.10 -5.48 -8.65
N ALA A 33 -53.95 -4.55 -9.09
CA ALA A 33 -53.53 -3.16 -9.32
C ALA A 33 -52.89 -2.56 -8.05
N THR A 34 -53.40 -2.94 -6.87
CA THR A 34 -52.85 -2.55 -5.58
C THR A 34 -51.43 -3.08 -5.37
N ASP A 35 -51.15 -4.33 -5.74
CA ASP A 35 -49.80 -4.91 -5.60
C ASP A 35 -48.78 -4.21 -6.52
N ILE A 36 -49.21 -3.79 -7.71
CA ILE A 36 -48.38 -3.03 -8.65
C ILE A 36 -48.05 -1.65 -8.05
N VAL A 37 -49.05 -0.97 -7.48
CA VAL A 37 -48.85 0.32 -6.81
C VAL A 37 -47.94 0.19 -5.60
N ILE A 38 -48.16 -0.82 -4.74
CA ILE A 38 -47.31 -1.07 -3.57
C ILE A 38 -45.86 -1.30 -3.98
N ARG A 39 -45.59 -2.06 -5.06
CA ARG A 39 -44.23 -2.26 -5.58
C ARG A 39 -43.59 -0.96 -6.07
N GLY A 40 -44.36 -0.14 -6.80
CA GLY A 40 -43.89 1.17 -7.25
C GLY A 40 -43.56 2.10 -6.08
N LEU A 41 -44.39 2.12 -5.04
CA LEU A 41 -44.13 2.91 -3.84
C LEU A 41 -42.89 2.43 -3.07
N LEU A 42 -42.70 1.11 -2.94
CA LEU A 42 -41.50 0.56 -2.31
C LEU A 42 -40.23 0.84 -3.10
N HIS A 43 -40.32 0.97 -4.43
CA HIS A 43 -39.20 1.41 -5.26
C HIS A 43 -38.78 2.85 -4.93
N GLU A 44 -39.75 3.78 -4.87
CA GLU A 44 -39.48 5.20 -4.59
C GLU A 44 -39.09 5.48 -3.13
N LEU A 45 -39.75 4.80 -2.17
CA LEU A 45 -39.56 5.04 -0.73
C LEU A 45 -38.43 4.20 -0.12
N GLY A 46 -37.94 3.19 -0.84
CA GLY A 46 -36.89 2.29 -0.35
C GLY A 46 -37.38 1.32 0.74
N ASN A 47 -36.48 0.94 1.65
CA ASN A 47 -36.76 -0.08 2.66
C ASN A 47 -37.53 0.51 3.86
N ILE A 48 -38.79 0.11 4.02
CA ILE A 48 -39.64 0.53 5.14
C ILE A 48 -39.67 -0.58 6.19
N GLN A 49 -39.38 -0.23 7.45
CA GLN A 49 -39.39 -1.18 8.57
C GLN A 49 -40.79 -1.81 8.73
N GLY A 50 -40.87 -3.15 8.66
CA GLY A 50 -42.12 -3.91 8.78
C GLY A 50 -42.77 -4.33 7.47
N ILE A 51 -42.23 -3.92 6.31
CA ILE A 51 -42.69 -4.39 4.99
C ILE A 51 -41.57 -5.19 4.33
N GLU A 52 -41.78 -6.50 4.11
CA GLU A 52 -40.83 -7.30 3.34
C GLU A 52 -40.77 -6.79 1.89
N VAL A 53 -39.63 -6.22 1.52
CA VAL A 53 -39.39 -5.77 0.14
C VAL A 53 -39.42 -6.98 -0.79
N CYS A 54 -40.43 -7.03 -1.66
CA CYS A 54 -40.61 -8.10 -2.64
C CYS A 54 -39.32 -8.31 -3.45
N ASN A 55 -38.95 -9.57 -3.72
CA ASN A 55 -37.77 -9.96 -4.51
C ASN A 55 -37.65 -9.20 -5.83
N TYR A 56 -38.78 -8.83 -6.46
CA TYR A 56 -38.80 -8.02 -7.67
C TYR A 56 -38.14 -6.64 -7.49
N VAL A 57 -38.46 -5.93 -6.40
CA VAL A 57 -37.90 -4.59 -6.11
C VAL A 57 -36.41 -4.71 -5.77
N ARG A 58 -36.02 -5.76 -5.03
CA ARG A 58 -34.61 -6.05 -4.74
C ARG A 58 -33.80 -6.32 -6.02
N LEU A 59 -34.34 -7.10 -6.94
CA LEU A 59 -33.69 -7.42 -8.22
C LEU A 59 -33.55 -6.17 -9.10
N GLN A 60 -34.58 -5.32 -9.17
CA GLN A 60 -34.54 -4.09 -9.95
C GLN A 60 -33.50 -3.09 -9.40
N LYS A 61 -33.34 -3.03 -8.08
CA LYS A 61 -32.27 -2.25 -7.44
C LYS A 61 -30.88 -2.77 -7.82
N VAL A 62 -30.67 -4.08 -7.74
CA VAL A 62 -29.41 -4.72 -8.15
C VAL A 62 -29.10 -4.45 -9.62
N GLU A 63 -30.10 -4.53 -10.50
CA GLU A 63 -29.93 -4.22 -11.92
C GLU A 63 -29.51 -2.76 -12.15
N SER A 64 -30.11 -1.83 -11.41
CA SER A 64 -29.76 -0.41 -11.47
C SER A 64 -28.33 -0.15 -10.98
N GLU A 65 -27.92 -0.77 -9.87
CA GLU A 65 -26.55 -0.70 -9.35
C GLU A 65 -25.54 -1.30 -10.32
N LEU A 66 -25.86 -2.42 -10.99
CA LEU A 66 -25.02 -3.02 -12.02
C LEU A 66 -24.88 -2.12 -13.25
N GLN A 67 -25.95 -1.43 -13.66
CA GLN A 67 -25.88 -0.46 -14.75
C GLN A 67 -25.01 0.74 -14.39
N GLN A 68 -25.12 1.27 -13.17
CA GLN A 68 -24.24 2.33 -12.68
C GLN A 68 -22.79 1.88 -12.63
N LEU A 69 -22.52 0.66 -12.15
CA LEU A 69 -21.18 0.10 -12.13
C LEU A 69 -20.62 -0.03 -13.55
N ARG A 70 -21.41 -0.54 -14.51
CA ARG A 70 -21.02 -0.63 -15.91
C ARG A 70 -20.66 0.74 -16.50
N SER A 71 -21.46 1.76 -16.24
CA SER A 71 -21.17 3.13 -16.67
C SER A 71 -19.86 3.65 -16.05
N SER A 72 -19.63 3.40 -14.75
CA SER A 72 -18.39 3.80 -14.08
C SER A 72 -17.15 3.07 -14.60
N ILE A 73 -17.30 1.81 -15.04
CA ILE A 73 -16.20 1.04 -15.66
C ILE A 73 -15.91 1.59 -17.05
N ASN A 74 -16.94 1.85 -17.86
CA ASN A 74 -16.76 2.47 -19.17
C ASN A 74 -16.13 3.87 -19.05
N GLU A 75 -16.48 4.66 -18.04
CA GLU A 75 -15.82 5.95 -17.76
C GLU A 75 -14.35 5.78 -17.37
N ARG A 76 -14.00 4.73 -16.62
CA ARG A 76 -12.60 4.40 -16.28
C ARG A 76 -11.79 3.91 -17.48
N ASP A 77 -12.39 3.16 -18.39
CA ASP A 77 -11.74 2.74 -19.65
C ASP A 77 -11.55 3.93 -20.61
N ASN A 78 -12.39 4.98 -20.51
CA ASN A 78 -12.24 6.23 -21.28
C ASN A 78 -11.29 7.25 -20.61
N THR A 79 -10.90 7.05 -19.35
CA THR A 79 -9.71 7.71 -18.82
C THR A 79 -8.49 6.89 -19.23
N PRO A 80 -7.48 7.48 -19.90
CA PRO A 80 -6.31 6.74 -20.32
C PRO A 80 -5.50 6.35 -19.09
N THR A 81 -5.90 5.25 -18.46
CA THR A 81 -5.06 4.53 -17.51
C THR A 81 -3.76 4.16 -18.20
N ASP A 82 -3.83 3.94 -19.53
CA ASP A 82 -2.70 3.87 -20.46
C ASP A 82 -1.81 5.10 -20.42
N SER A 83 -2.30 6.36 -20.42
CA SER A 83 -1.37 7.49 -20.41
C SER A 83 -0.58 7.58 -19.10
N ARG A 84 -1.21 7.25 -17.97
CA ARG A 84 -0.50 7.26 -16.66
C ARG A 84 0.43 6.06 -16.51
N THR A 85 0.10 4.90 -17.08
CA THR A 85 1.00 3.73 -17.08
C THR A 85 2.12 3.90 -18.10
N GLU A 86 1.84 4.46 -19.28
CA GLU A 86 2.81 4.85 -20.31
C GLU A 86 3.79 5.90 -19.78
N GLU A 87 3.32 6.97 -19.14
CA GLU A 87 4.19 7.97 -18.50
C GLU A 87 5.12 7.34 -17.46
N LYS A 88 4.59 6.41 -16.64
CA LYS A 88 5.40 5.66 -15.67
C LYS A 88 6.36 4.70 -16.35
N PHE A 89 5.97 4.10 -17.48
CA PHE A 89 6.80 3.19 -18.25
C PHE A 89 7.97 3.93 -18.89
N VAL A 90 7.71 5.08 -19.53
CA VAL A 90 8.73 6.00 -20.06
C VAL A 90 9.68 6.47 -18.95
N ALA A 91 9.14 6.82 -17.77
CA ALA A 91 9.97 7.21 -16.63
C ALA A 91 10.84 6.06 -16.09
N LEU A 92 10.35 4.82 -16.16
CA LEU A 92 11.13 3.61 -15.80
C LEU A 92 12.21 3.34 -16.83
N GLU A 93 11.93 3.40 -18.13
CA GLU A 93 12.92 3.26 -19.20
C GLU A 93 14.06 4.26 -19.04
N LEU A 94 13.74 5.53 -18.78
CA LEU A 94 14.75 6.57 -18.55
C LEU A 94 15.64 6.26 -17.33
N ARG A 95 15.05 5.72 -16.26
CA ARG A 95 15.79 5.33 -15.05
C ARG A 95 16.67 4.10 -15.30
N VAL A 96 16.19 3.13 -16.06
CA VAL A 96 16.97 1.94 -16.45
C VAL A 96 18.14 2.37 -17.33
N ALA A 97 17.92 3.18 -18.36
CA ALA A 97 18.99 3.71 -19.21
C ALA A 97 20.05 4.49 -18.41
N LYS A 98 19.63 5.26 -17.40
CA LYS A 98 20.56 5.96 -16.49
C LYS A 98 21.37 4.98 -15.62
N LEU A 99 20.75 3.91 -15.13
CA LEU A 99 21.45 2.86 -14.38
C LEU A 99 22.43 2.09 -15.27
N GLU A 100 22.05 1.77 -16.50
CA GLU A 100 22.91 1.12 -17.48
C GLU A 100 24.12 2.00 -17.83
N GLY A 101 23.90 3.30 -18.05
CA GLY A 101 25.00 4.26 -18.26
C GLY A 101 25.93 4.37 -17.05
N ALA A 102 25.39 4.39 -15.84
CA ALA A 102 26.18 4.40 -14.61
C ALA A 102 26.96 3.09 -14.41
N LEU A 103 26.34 1.94 -14.69
CA LEU A 103 26.99 0.63 -14.64
C LEU A 103 28.08 0.49 -15.70
N GLY A 104 27.85 0.99 -16.92
CA GLY A 104 28.86 1.06 -17.98
C GLY A 104 30.03 1.97 -17.61
N ALA A 105 29.77 3.13 -17.00
CA ALA A 105 30.81 4.01 -16.47
C ALA A 105 31.59 3.36 -15.33
N ILE A 106 30.91 2.63 -14.44
CA ILE A 106 31.56 1.84 -13.39
C ILE A 106 32.42 0.76 -14.04
N GLN A 107 31.92 -0.04 -14.99
CA GLN A 107 32.69 -1.08 -15.67
C GLN A 107 33.91 -0.52 -16.42
N ASN A 108 33.75 0.60 -17.11
CA ASN A 108 34.85 1.28 -17.81
C ASN A 108 35.87 1.87 -16.83
N ASN A 109 35.45 2.38 -15.67
CA ASN A 109 36.36 2.78 -14.58
C ASN A 109 36.90 1.58 -13.77
N ASN A 110 36.25 0.42 -13.81
CA ASN A 110 36.61 -0.77 -13.05
C ASN A 110 37.74 -1.58 -13.69
N PHE A 111 38.03 -1.35 -14.99
CA PHE A 111 39.30 -1.74 -15.60
C PHE A 111 40.50 -0.93 -15.05
N GLY A 112 40.25 0.16 -14.32
CA GLY A 112 41.28 0.95 -13.64
C GLY A 112 41.35 0.79 -12.12
N ALA A 113 40.37 0.15 -11.45
CA ALA A 113 40.22 0.36 -9.99
C ALA A 113 39.84 -0.84 -9.10
N SER A 114 39.75 -2.10 -9.55
CA SER A 114 39.43 -3.20 -8.59
C SER A 114 40.07 -4.58 -8.79
N ASN A 115 41.16 -4.72 -9.54
CA ASN A 115 41.97 -5.94 -9.47
C ASN A 115 43.01 -5.85 -8.35
N ASN A 116 42.55 -5.99 -7.11
CA ASN A 116 43.44 -6.40 -6.02
C ASN A 116 42.81 -7.46 -5.11
N ARG A 117 42.61 -8.67 -5.67
CA ARG A 117 42.72 -9.92 -4.90
C ARG A 117 43.42 -11.02 -5.72
N ARG A 118 44.74 -11.07 -5.52
CA ARG A 118 45.58 -12.28 -5.38
C ARG A 118 45.73 -13.19 -6.60
N THR A 119 46.73 -12.85 -7.43
CA THR A 119 47.51 -13.85 -8.17
C THR A 119 48.95 -13.79 -7.68
N TYR A 120 49.39 -14.90 -7.10
CA TYR A 120 50.74 -15.14 -6.60
C TYR A 120 51.74 -15.09 -7.77
N LYS A 121 52.59 -14.06 -7.86
CA LYS A 121 53.95 -14.11 -8.46
C LYS A 121 54.64 -12.73 -8.50
N SER A 122 55.69 -12.61 -7.68
CA SER A 122 56.99 -12.02 -8.01
C SER A 122 57.05 -10.70 -8.81
N SER A 123 57.12 -9.57 -8.11
CA SER A 123 58.11 -8.53 -8.39
C SER A 123 58.17 -7.53 -7.22
N GLY A 124 59.37 -7.24 -6.73
CA GLY A 124 59.59 -6.36 -5.60
C GLY A 124 59.25 -4.90 -5.92
N ASN A 125 58.60 -4.22 -4.97
CA ASN A 125 58.46 -2.77 -4.98
C ASN A 125 58.42 -2.25 -3.52
N PRO A 126 59.09 -1.13 -3.18
CA PRO A 126 59.54 -0.82 -1.82
C PRO A 126 58.55 -0.01 -0.97
N TYR A 127 57.30 0.18 -1.43
CA TYR A 127 56.26 0.90 -0.67
C TYR A 127 55.29 -0.07 0.00
N ASN A 128 55.84 -0.91 0.88
CA ASN A 128 55.06 -1.68 1.83
C ASN A 128 54.61 -0.74 2.96
N GLN A 129 53.63 0.12 2.67
CA GLN A 129 52.92 0.86 3.71
C GLN A 129 52.07 -0.15 4.48
N SER A 130 52.69 -0.67 5.54
CA SER A 130 52.05 -1.20 6.73
C SER A 130 51.25 -0.10 7.43
N GLY A 131 50.26 0.46 6.71
CA GLY A 131 49.27 1.36 7.26
C GLY A 131 48.40 0.55 8.21
N ARG A 132 48.47 0.86 9.51
CA ARG A 132 47.47 0.40 10.47
C ARG A 132 46.08 0.66 9.87
N PRO A 133 45.12 -0.27 9.99
CA PRO A 133 43.76 -0.01 9.53
C PRO A 133 43.29 1.32 10.14
N ALA A 134 42.66 2.17 9.33
CA ALA A 134 42.16 3.47 9.79
C ALA A 134 41.38 3.27 11.09
N GLN A 135 41.86 3.88 12.17
CA GLN A 135 41.26 3.78 13.48
C GLN A 135 39.88 4.42 13.39
N LEU A 136 38.83 3.67 13.76
CA LEU A 136 37.49 4.22 13.76
C LEU A 136 37.41 5.34 14.80
N GLU A 137 36.82 6.46 14.41
CA GLU A 137 36.55 7.58 15.30
C GLU A 137 35.37 7.28 16.22
N ALA A 138 35.29 8.00 17.33
CA ALA A 138 34.13 7.96 18.21
C ALA A 138 32.90 8.49 17.46
N LEU A 139 31.77 7.81 17.59
CA LEU A 139 30.54 8.13 16.88
C LEU A 139 29.52 8.75 17.83
N ASP A 140 28.78 9.73 17.32
CA ASP A 140 27.54 10.17 17.95
C ASP A 140 26.44 9.09 17.79
N GLU A 141 25.38 9.25 18.57
CA GLU A 141 24.25 8.31 18.59
C GLU A 141 23.62 8.11 17.20
N GLN A 142 23.50 9.18 16.42
CA GLN A 142 22.89 9.14 15.09
C GLN A 142 23.75 8.36 14.08
N LYS A 143 25.06 8.60 14.07
CA LYS A 143 26.04 7.89 13.24
C LYS A 143 26.17 6.44 13.67
N LEU A 144 26.11 6.15 14.97
CA LEU A 144 26.13 4.77 15.45
C LEU A 144 24.86 4.03 15.01
N ALA A 145 23.68 4.64 15.16
CA ALA A 145 22.42 4.05 14.72
C ALA A 145 22.45 3.73 13.21
N LEU A 146 22.94 4.67 12.39
CA LEU A 146 23.13 4.46 10.95
C LEU A 146 24.10 3.30 10.66
N ARG A 147 25.22 3.22 11.38
CA ARG A 147 26.23 2.18 11.20
C ARG A 147 25.73 0.79 11.59
N LEU A 148 24.99 0.69 12.68
CA LEU A 148 24.37 -0.55 13.15
C LEU A 148 23.08 -0.90 12.41
N ASN A 149 22.63 -0.04 11.49
CA ASN A 149 21.39 -0.17 10.73
C ASN A 149 20.15 -0.34 11.63
N VAL A 150 20.06 0.52 12.66
CA VAL A 150 18.94 0.58 13.63
C VAL A 150 18.41 2.01 13.73
N ASN A 151 17.18 2.16 14.23
CA ASN A 151 16.62 3.47 14.53
C ASN A 151 17.17 4.00 15.86
N ILE A 152 17.25 5.32 16.02
CA ILE A 152 17.69 5.98 17.26
C ILE A 152 16.89 5.51 18.48
N PRO A 153 15.54 5.41 18.46
CA PRO A 153 14.80 4.92 19.62
C PRO A 153 15.14 3.48 20.01
N THR A 154 15.45 2.62 19.03
CA THR A 154 15.88 1.24 19.29
C THR A 154 17.27 1.21 19.91
N LEU A 155 18.18 2.09 19.51
CA LEU A 155 19.50 2.22 20.11
C LEU A 155 19.37 2.66 21.58
N GLN A 156 18.52 3.66 21.87
CA GLN A 156 18.22 4.14 23.22
C GLN A 156 17.60 3.07 24.10
N GLU A 157 16.59 2.36 23.58
CA GLU A 157 15.95 1.25 24.28
C GLU A 157 16.97 0.17 24.65
N LYS A 158 17.83 -0.22 23.70
CA LYS A 158 18.85 -1.26 23.94
C LYS A 158 19.93 -0.78 24.90
N HIS A 159 20.31 0.48 24.84
CA HIS A 159 21.24 1.07 25.80
C HIS A 159 20.65 1.15 27.22
N ALA A 160 19.34 1.39 27.35
CA ALA A 160 18.66 1.44 28.66
C ALA A 160 18.31 0.07 29.23
N THR A 161 18.09 -0.93 28.38
CA THR A 161 17.59 -2.26 28.78
C THR A 161 18.71 -3.28 28.98
N LEU A 162 19.77 -3.22 28.17
CA LEU A 162 20.87 -4.19 28.22
C LEU A 162 21.93 -3.75 29.22
N ASP A 163 22.55 -4.73 29.87
CA ASP A 163 23.78 -4.47 30.63
C ASP A 163 24.91 -4.06 29.68
N LYS A 164 25.94 -3.39 30.21
CA LYS A 164 27.05 -2.85 29.43
C LYS A 164 27.68 -3.92 28.51
N HIS A 165 27.96 -5.11 29.06
CA HIS A 165 28.55 -6.20 28.29
C HIS A 165 27.61 -6.71 27.19
N GLU A 166 26.32 -6.82 27.48
CA GLU A 166 25.32 -7.27 26.51
C GLU A 166 25.14 -6.27 25.37
N PHE A 167 25.19 -4.97 25.67
CA PHE A 167 25.16 -3.91 24.66
C PHE A 167 26.39 -3.95 23.74
N GLU A 168 27.58 -4.18 24.31
CA GLU A 168 28.82 -4.34 23.56
C GLU A 168 28.73 -5.53 22.59
N GLU A 169 28.26 -6.69 23.04
CA GLU A 169 28.09 -7.87 22.19
C GLU A 169 27.00 -7.66 21.12
N TRP A 170 25.88 -7.04 21.50
CA TRP A 170 24.79 -6.69 20.60
C TRP A 170 25.26 -5.75 19.48
N SER A 171 26.05 -4.73 19.82
CA SER A 171 26.62 -3.78 18.85
C SER A 171 27.66 -4.45 17.94
N LYS A 172 28.53 -5.31 18.50
CA LYS A 172 29.50 -6.11 17.73
C LYS A 172 28.85 -7.02 16.70
N ASN A 173 27.75 -7.66 17.08
CA ASN A 173 27.06 -8.59 16.19
C ASN A 173 26.41 -7.88 15.00
N ARG A 174 25.91 -6.67 15.21
CA ARG A 174 25.33 -5.81 14.15
C ARG A 174 26.37 -5.10 13.30
N ASP A 175 27.52 -4.75 13.87
CA ASP A 175 28.55 -4.04 13.14
C ASP A 175 29.22 -4.92 12.08
N ARG A 176 29.28 -4.43 10.83
CA ARG A 176 29.96 -5.13 9.72
C ARG A 176 31.46 -5.32 9.99
N GLY A 177 32.07 -4.39 10.72
CA GLY A 177 33.48 -4.45 11.12
C GLY A 177 33.74 -5.26 12.40
N LYS A 178 32.69 -5.82 13.03
CA LYS A 178 32.77 -6.53 14.31
C LYS A 178 33.43 -5.72 15.43
N TYR A 179 33.24 -4.41 15.43
CA TYR A 179 33.62 -3.54 16.54
C TYR A 179 32.56 -3.55 17.63
N THR A 180 32.98 -3.68 18.88
CA THR A 180 32.14 -3.37 20.04
C THR A 180 32.08 -1.85 20.20
N TRP A 181 30.92 -1.31 20.56
CA TRP A 181 30.75 0.12 20.79
C TRP A 181 30.45 0.38 22.26
N GLN A 182 31.29 1.18 22.90
CA GLN A 182 31.16 1.53 24.31
C GLN A 182 30.78 3.00 24.45
N PHE A 183 29.71 3.27 25.18
CA PHE A 183 29.32 4.63 25.52
C PHE A 183 30.24 5.21 26.59
N ASN A 184 30.75 6.41 26.36
CA ASN A 184 31.53 7.16 27.35
C ASN A 184 30.71 8.36 27.85
N GLU A 185 30.33 8.35 29.12
CA GLU A 185 29.50 9.40 29.73
C GLU A 185 30.18 10.79 29.74
N LYS A 186 31.51 10.84 29.64
CA LYS A 186 32.27 12.10 29.72
C LYS A 186 32.17 12.94 28.45
N ASP A 187 32.10 12.30 27.29
CA ASP A 187 32.01 12.96 25.99
C ASP A 187 30.65 12.73 25.30
N GLY A 188 29.83 11.81 25.81
CA GLY A 188 28.54 11.45 25.22
C GLY A 188 28.67 10.73 23.88
N LEU A 189 29.85 10.15 23.58
CA LEU A 189 30.14 9.47 22.33
C LEU A 189 30.36 7.96 22.53
N TYR A 190 30.13 7.22 21.45
CA TYR A 190 30.39 5.79 21.38
C TYR A 190 31.77 5.53 20.80
N HIS A 191 32.63 4.87 21.58
CA HIS A 191 33.99 4.53 21.20
C HIS A 191 34.08 3.10 20.67
N PRO A 192 34.78 2.88 19.54
CA PRO A 192 35.00 1.54 19.01
C PRO A 192 36.07 0.82 19.81
N VAL A 193 35.72 -0.37 20.29
CA VAL A 193 36.63 -1.33 20.92
C VAL A 193 36.68 -2.58 20.03
N LYS A 194 37.82 -3.25 19.96
CA LYS A 194 38.04 -4.40 19.10
C LYS A 194 38.33 -5.65 19.92
#